data_AF-A0A3D9QTM0-F1
#
_entry.id   AF-A0A3D9QTM0-F1
#
_cell.length_a   1.000
_cell.length_b   1.000
_cell.length_c   1.000
_cell.angle_alpha   90.00
_cell.angle_beta   90.00
_cell.angle_gamma   90.00
#
_symmetry.space_group_name_H-M   'P 1'
#
loop_
_entity.id
_entity.type
_entity.pdbx_description
1 polymer ?
#
loop_
_entity_poly.entity_id
_entity_poly.type
_entity_poly.pdbx_seq_one_letter_code
_entity_poly.pdbx_strand_id
1 'polypeptide(L)'
;MSRRCGSSLIRAVLFIGLPDRYESEGYDRSHLAIPANQQRIVAELAKVQPNLVVVLSNGAPVEMPWLPHAKAVLEGYLGGQALGGAFADLLFGDVNPSGKLAETFPQKLSHNPSHLNIPGHDDRVEYKEGVFVGYRYYDMKEIEPLFPFRYGLSYTQFEYSDLAVSRKSLKDTETVEVRVTVRNTGAAHGKEIVQLYVRDVESNVARPQQEL
;
A
#
# COMPACT_ATOMS: atom_id res chain seq x y z
N MET A 1 -20.95 -0.36 -31.52
CA MET A 1 -20.35 0.97 -31.67
C MET A 1 -18.84 0.86 -31.46
N SER A 2 -18.08 0.93 -32.56
CA SER A 2 -16.61 0.80 -32.58
C SER A 2 -15.95 2.02 -31.92
N ARG A 3 -15.42 1.86 -30.69
CA ARG A 3 -14.56 2.88 -30.07
C ARG A 3 -13.24 2.94 -30.85
N ARG A 4 -13.09 3.97 -31.70
CA ARG A 4 -11.83 4.26 -32.39
C ARG A 4 -10.81 4.72 -31.33
N CYS A 5 -9.71 3.98 -31.23
CA CYS A 5 -8.53 4.33 -30.45
C CYS A 5 -7.87 5.55 -31.11
N GLY A 6 -8.03 6.74 -30.54
CA GLY A 6 -7.33 7.95 -30.93
C GLY A 6 -5.88 7.90 -30.44
N SER A 7 -4.94 8.08 -31.37
CA SER A 7 -3.47 8.18 -31.19
C SER A 7 -2.82 7.06 -30.37
N SER A 8 -2.22 6.12 -31.11
CA SER A 8 -1.47 4.95 -30.67
C SER A 8 -0.26 5.27 -29.79
N LEU A 9 -0.46 5.35 -28.49
CA LEU A 9 0.55 4.87 -27.54
C LEU A 9 0.12 3.46 -27.19
N ILE A 10 0.72 2.46 -27.85
CA ILE A 10 0.63 1.07 -27.39
C ILE A 10 1.14 1.09 -25.95
N ARG A 11 0.31 0.63 -25.00
CA ARG A 11 0.67 0.43 -23.60
C ARG A 11 0.65 -1.07 -23.36
N ALA A 12 1.70 -1.62 -22.74
CA ALA A 12 1.64 -2.99 -22.27
C ALA A 12 1.08 -2.96 -20.85
N VAL A 13 0.09 -3.81 -20.60
CA VAL A 13 -0.41 -4.09 -19.25
C VAL A 13 0.07 -5.49 -18.90
N LEU A 14 0.93 -5.58 -17.89
CA LEU A 14 1.54 -6.83 -17.46
C LEU A 14 0.95 -7.24 -16.11
N PHE A 15 0.37 -8.43 -16.06
CA PHE A 15 -0.15 -9.03 -14.83
C PHE A 15 0.90 -9.97 -14.25
N ILE A 16 1.35 -9.69 -13.04
CA ILE A 16 2.36 -10.45 -12.29
C ILE A 16 1.97 -10.51 -10.82
N GLY A 17 2.68 -11.32 -10.04
CA GLY A 17 2.34 -11.51 -8.63
C GLY A 17 2.88 -12.81 -8.07
N LEU A 18 2.26 -13.25 -6.99
CA LEU A 18 2.66 -14.46 -6.29
C LEU A 18 1.80 -15.64 -6.76
N PRO A 19 2.41 -16.76 -7.15
CA PRO A 19 1.66 -17.99 -7.41
C PRO A 19 1.20 -18.63 -6.10
N ASP A 20 0.18 -19.48 -6.15
CA ASP A 20 -0.36 -20.20 -4.97
C ASP A 20 0.73 -20.89 -4.14
N ARG A 21 1.76 -21.46 -4.80
CA ARG A 21 2.89 -22.11 -4.13
C ARG A 21 3.77 -21.18 -3.28
N TYR A 22 3.60 -19.87 -3.39
CA TYR A 22 4.29 -18.88 -2.58
C TYR A 22 3.39 -18.38 -1.45
N GLU A 23 2.07 -18.49 -1.57
CA GLU A 23 1.11 -18.03 -0.56
C GLU A 23 0.06 -19.11 -0.32
N SER A 24 0.44 -20.10 0.50
CA SER A 24 -0.46 -21.20 0.85
C SER A 24 -0.44 -21.47 2.34
N GLU A 25 -1.48 -22.13 2.82
CA GLU A 25 -1.59 -22.56 4.20
C GLU A 25 -0.49 -23.60 4.52
N GLY A 26 0.08 -23.49 5.72
CA GLY A 26 1.01 -24.47 6.26
C GLY A 26 2.50 -24.13 6.10
N TYR A 27 2.85 -23.00 5.48
CA TYR A 27 4.22 -22.49 5.47
C TYR A 27 4.28 -20.98 5.24
N ASP A 28 5.37 -20.37 5.73
CA ASP A 28 5.70 -18.97 5.49
C ASP A 28 6.70 -18.82 4.34
N ARG A 29 6.67 -17.68 3.66
CA ARG A 29 7.71 -17.31 2.70
C ARG A 29 8.98 -16.83 3.41
N SER A 30 10.13 -17.18 2.84
CA SER A 30 11.44 -16.67 3.28
C SER A 30 11.90 -15.40 2.56
N HIS A 31 11.11 -14.89 1.62
CA HIS A 31 11.42 -13.72 0.80
C HIS A 31 10.14 -12.94 0.43
N LEU A 32 10.31 -11.69 0.00
CA LEU A 32 9.22 -10.85 -0.53
C LEU A 32 9.24 -10.72 -2.05
N ALA A 33 10.20 -11.34 -2.72
CA ALA A 33 10.31 -11.28 -4.18
C ALA A 33 9.15 -12.01 -4.89
N ILE A 34 8.66 -11.42 -5.99
CA ILE A 34 7.90 -12.15 -7.01
C ILE A 34 8.82 -13.14 -7.77
N PRO A 35 8.29 -14.16 -8.46
CA PRO A 35 9.10 -15.11 -9.22
C PRO A 35 10.13 -14.46 -10.15
N ALA A 36 11.35 -14.98 -10.19
CA ALA A 36 12.47 -14.38 -10.93
C ALA A 36 12.21 -14.22 -12.44
N ASN A 37 11.45 -15.13 -13.04
CA ASN A 37 11.02 -15.01 -14.44
C ASN A 37 10.09 -13.81 -14.67
N GLN A 38 9.24 -13.46 -13.69
CA GLN A 38 8.40 -12.27 -13.75
C GLN A 38 9.22 -10.98 -13.58
N GLN A 39 10.24 -10.98 -12.72
CA GLN A 39 11.16 -9.83 -12.64
C GLN A 39 11.90 -9.61 -13.97
N ARG A 40 12.37 -10.71 -14.59
CA ARG A 40 13.05 -10.66 -15.89
C ARG A 40 12.14 -10.12 -17.00
N ILE A 41 10.88 -10.55 -17.08
CA ILE A 41 9.98 -10.06 -18.14
C ILE A 41 9.67 -8.57 -17.95
N VAL A 42 9.53 -8.07 -16.71
CA VAL A 42 9.38 -6.62 -16.46
C VAL A 42 10.60 -5.87 -16.98
N ALA A 43 11.81 -6.32 -16.65
CA ALA A 43 13.05 -5.68 -17.07
C ALA A 43 13.23 -5.68 -18.61
N GLU A 44 12.85 -6.76 -19.30
CA GLU A 44 12.93 -6.81 -20.77
C GLU A 44 11.85 -5.96 -21.44
N LEU A 45 10.60 -5.99 -20.93
CA LEU A 45 9.52 -5.17 -21.48
C LEU A 45 9.77 -3.68 -21.29
N ALA A 46 10.33 -3.28 -20.15
CA ALA A 46 10.65 -1.88 -19.89
C ALA A 46 11.63 -1.26 -20.90
N LYS A 47 12.52 -2.07 -21.50
CA LYS A 47 13.45 -1.60 -22.54
C LYS A 47 12.75 -1.21 -23.84
N VAL A 48 11.59 -1.79 -24.12
CA VAL A 48 10.86 -1.61 -25.40
C VAL A 48 9.51 -0.93 -25.24
N GLN A 49 8.99 -0.82 -24.02
CA GLN A 49 7.70 -0.23 -23.71
C GLN A 49 7.82 0.77 -22.55
N PRO A 50 8.02 2.07 -22.84
CA PRO A 50 8.15 3.10 -21.81
C PRO A 50 6.83 3.41 -21.08
N ASN A 51 5.68 2.94 -21.59
CA ASN A 51 4.39 3.07 -20.92
C ASN A 51 3.91 1.73 -20.35
N LEU A 52 4.82 0.98 -19.73
CA LEU A 52 4.51 -0.27 -19.05
C LEU A 52 3.65 0.00 -17.80
N VAL A 53 2.48 -0.63 -17.74
CA VAL A 53 1.61 -0.67 -16.55
C VAL A 53 1.71 -2.07 -15.97
N VAL A 54 1.95 -2.17 -14.66
CA VAL A 54 2.02 -3.44 -13.94
C VAL A 54 0.78 -3.58 -13.06
N VAL A 55 0.11 -4.71 -13.14
CA VAL A 55 -0.98 -5.09 -12.24
C VAL A 55 -0.50 -6.24 -11.38
N LEU A 56 -0.59 -6.06 -10.06
CA LEU A 56 -0.12 -7.01 -9.07
C LEU A 56 -1.26 -7.86 -8.51
N SER A 57 -0.95 -9.12 -8.22
CA SER A 57 -1.83 -10.07 -7.54
C SER A 57 -1.03 -10.85 -6.51
N ASN A 58 -1.12 -10.42 -5.26
CA ASN A 58 -0.39 -10.97 -4.11
C ASN A 58 -1.20 -10.80 -2.83
N GLY A 59 -1.19 -11.78 -1.94
CA GLY A 59 -1.86 -11.73 -0.64
C GLY A 59 -1.16 -10.82 0.38
N ALA A 60 0.16 -10.65 0.25
CA ALA A 60 0.99 -9.84 1.14
C ALA A 60 2.02 -9.00 0.35
N PRO A 61 2.67 -8.00 0.99
CA PRO A 61 3.65 -7.13 0.34
C PRO A 61 4.74 -7.87 -0.43
N VAL A 62 5.18 -7.26 -1.53
CA VAL A 62 6.29 -7.76 -2.36
C VAL A 62 7.35 -6.67 -2.60
N GLU A 63 8.59 -7.10 -2.74
CA GLU A 63 9.68 -6.23 -3.18
C GLU A 63 9.53 -5.88 -4.67
N MET A 64 9.74 -4.61 -5.02
CA MET A 64 9.60 -4.11 -6.40
C MET A 64 10.89 -3.40 -6.87
N PRO A 65 12.03 -4.10 -6.98
CA PRO A 65 13.26 -3.48 -7.51
C PRO A 65 13.09 -2.97 -8.95
N TRP A 66 12.07 -3.47 -9.66
CA TRP A 66 11.68 -3.08 -11.01
C TRP A 66 10.74 -1.86 -11.06
N LEU A 67 10.29 -1.32 -9.92
CA LEU A 67 9.34 -0.19 -9.87
C LEU A 67 9.78 1.02 -10.71
N PRO A 68 11.07 1.45 -10.73
CA PRO A 68 11.52 2.58 -11.57
C PRO A 68 11.30 2.38 -13.08
N HIS A 69 11.04 1.15 -13.51
CA HIS A 69 10.81 0.78 -14.90
C HIS A 69 9.32 0.70 -15.28
N ALA A 70 8.42 0.75 -14.29
CA ALA A 70 6.98 0.76 -14.51
C ALA A 70 6.47 2.20 -14.45
N LYS A 71 5.61 2.59 -15.41
CA LYS A 71 4.99 3.91 -15.44
C LYS A 71 3.81 4.01 -14.47
N ALA A 72 3.16 2.89 -14.19
CA ALA A 72 2.11 2.77 -13.19
C ALA A 72 2.09 1.36 -12.63
N VAL A 73 1.67 1.25 -11.36
CA VAL A 73 1.42 -0.02 -10.67
C VAL A 73 0.02 0.02 -10.07
N LEU A 74 -0.74 -1.04 -10.30
CA LEU A 74 -2.03 -1.28 -9.64
C LEU A 74 -1.90 -2.50 -8.73
N GLU A 75 -1.97 -2.28 -7.42
CA GLU A 75 -2.04 -3.36 -6.43
C GLU A 75 -3.47 -3.91 -6.36
N GLY A 76 -3.65 -5.15 -6.80
CA GLY A 76 -4.96 -5.81 -6.90
C GLY A 76 -5.28 -6.80 -5.80
N TYR A 77 -4.29 -7.16 -4.97
CA TYR A 77 -4.34 -8.23 -4.00
C TYR A 77 -4.98 -9.51 -4.58
N LEU A 78 -5.80 -10.21 -3.80
CA LEU A 78 -6.58 -11.38 -4.19
C LEU A 78 -8.08 -11.02 -4.18
N GLY A 79 -8.55 -10.31 -5.20
CA GLY A 79 -9.92 -9.76 -5.28
C GLY A 79 -11.04 -10.75 -5.67
N GLY A 80 -10.80 -12.06 -5.56
CA GLY A 80 -11.79 -13.10 -5.82
C GLY A 80 -12.30 -13.18 -7.27
N GLN A 81 -13.46 -13.83 -7.46
CA GLN A 81 -13.97 -14.21 -8.79
C GLN A 81 -14.30 -13.03 -9.73
N ALA A 82 -14.49 -11.82 -9.21
CA ALA A 82 -14.85 -10.64 -9.99
C ALA A 82 -13.64 -9.76 -10.38
N LEU A 83 -12.41 -10.18 -10.01
CA LEU A 83 -11.21 -9.37 -10.12
C LEU A 83 -10.94 -8.86 -11.55
N GLY A 84 -11.15 -9.69 -12.58
CA GLY A 84 -10.91 -9.29 -13.96
C GLY A 84 -11.76 -8.11 -14.42
N GLY A 85 -13.04 -8.07 -14.02
CA GLY A 85 -13.94 -6.95 -14.29
C GLY A 85 -13.53 -5.69 -13.52
N ALA A 86 -13.21 -5.86 -12.23
CA ALA A 86 -12.74 -4.75 -11.40
C ALA A 86 -11.45 -4.12 -11.94
N PHE A 87 -10.50 -4.92 -12.45
CA PHE A 87 -9.31 -4.41 -13.11
C PHE A 87 -9.62 -3.65 -14.38
N ALA A 88 -10.53 -4.14 -15.22
CA ALA A 88 -10.95 -3.41 -16.42
C ALA A 88 -11.52 -2.04 -16.04
N ASP A 89 -12.47 -2.00 -15.09
CA ASP A 89 -13.12 -0.76 -14.67
C ASP A 89 -12.11 0.26 -14.13
N LEU A 90 -11.12 -0.20 -13.36
CA LEU A 90 -10.05 0.66 -12.82
C LEU A 90 -9.08 1.13 -13.91
N LEU A 91 -8.60 0.22 -14.78
CA LEU A 91 -7.60 0.55 -15.81
C LEU A 91 -8.15 1.46 -16.90
N PHE A 92 -9.44 1.36 -17.21
CA PHE A 92 -10.11 2.23 -18.18
C PHE A 92 -10.71 3.50 -17.54
N GLY A 93 -10.70 3.60 -16.22
CA GLY A 93 -11.20 4.77 -15.50
C GLY A 93 -12.72 4.85 -15.39
N ASP A 94 -13.43 3.75 -15.66
CA ASP A 94 -14.87 3.63 -15.37
C ASP A 94 -15.11 3.72 -13.85
N VAL A 95 -14.13 3.28 -13.04
CA VAL A 95 -14.08 3.49 -11.60
C VAL A 95 -12.75 4.14 -11.21
N ASN A 96 -12.81 5.14 -10.31
CA ASN A 96 -11.61 5.78 -9.77
C ASN A 96 -11.04 4.95 -8.59
N PRO A 97 -9.74 4.58 -8.61
CA PRO A 97 -9.11 3.87 -7.50
C PRO A 97 -9.21 4.69 -6.21
N SER A 98 -9.59 4.01 -5.13
CA SER A 98 -9.78 4.61 -3.81
C SER A 98 -9.27 3.72 -2.67
N GLY A 99 -8.59 2.62 -3.00
CA GLY A 99 -7.93 1.78 -2.02
C GLY A 99 -6.74 2.49 -1.38
N LYS A 100 -6.54 2.25 -0.09
CA LYS A 100 -5.37 2.69 0.68
C LYS A 100 -4.78 1.45 1.36
N LEU A 101 -3.46 1.27 1.28
CA LEU A 101 -2.78 0.08 1.79
C LEU A 101 -3.11 -0.20 3.26
N ALA A 102 -3.45 -1.45 3.58
CA ALA A 102 -3.63 -1.90 4.96
C ALA A 102 -2.31 -2.31 5.63
N GLU A 103 -1.21 -2.32 4.86
CA GLU A 103 0.11 -2.77 5.27
C GLU A 103 1.17 -1.78 4.79
N THR A 104 2.33 -1.79 5.44
CA THR A 104 3.51 -1.08 4.93
C THR A 104 4.24 -1.99 3.95
N PHE A 105 4.51 -1.51 2.74
CA PHE A 105 5.34 -2.23 1.79
C PHE A 105 6.81 -1.89 2.05
N PRO A 106 7.64 -2.83 2.53
CA PRO A 106 9.05 -2.56 2.77
C PRO A 106 9.85 -2.43 1.47
N GLN A 107 10.98 -1.72 1.51
CA GLN A 107 11.96 -1.78 0.43
C GLN A 107 12.69 -3.12 0.38
N LYS A 108 12.89 -3.76 1.55
CA LYS A 108 13.47 -5.09 1.69
C LYS A 108 12.91 -5.83 2.89
N LEU A 109 12.86 -7.17 2.84
CA LEU A 109 12.38 -8.01 3.95
C LEU A 109 13.02 -7.66 5.30
N SER A 110 14.32 -7.34 5.29
CA SER A 110 15.06 -7.02 6.51
C SER A 110 14.65 -5.70 7.20
N HIS A 111 13.79 -4.89 6.58
CA HIS A 111 13.21 -3.71 7.21
C HIS A 111 12.00 -4.02 8.08
N ASN A 112 11.44 -5.24 7.97
CA ASN A 112 10.33 -5.64 8.83
C ASN A 112 10.80 -5.77 10.29
N PRO A 113 10.10 -5.16 11.26
CA PRO A 113 10.46 -5.22 12.69
C PRO A 113 10.69 -6.65 13.22
N SER A 114 9.95 -7.63 12.69
CA SER A 114 10.01 -9.01 13.16
C SER A 114 11.05 -9.88 12.44
N HIS A 115 11.79 -9.31 11.47
CA HIS A 115 12.69 -10.08 10.59
C HIS A 115 13.71 -10.95 11.32
N LEU A 116 14.23 -10.49 12.46
CA LEU A 116 15.22 -11.23 13.25
C LEU A 116 14.60 -12.32 14.13
N ASN A 117 13.30 -12.28 14.37
CA ASN A 117 12.62 -13.15 15.34
C ASN A 117 11.66 -14.14 14.68
N ILE A 118 11.30 -13.96 13.41
CA ILE A 118 10.50 -14.91 12.62
C ILE A 118 11.44 -15.75 11.74
N PRO A 119 11.28 -17.09 11.67
CA PRO A 119 10.17 -17.89 12.21
C PRO A 119 10.37 -18.37 13.66
N GLY A 120 11.34 -17.81 14.38
CA GLY A 120 11.67 -18.21 15.75
C GLY A 120 12.73 -19.30 15.83
N HIS A 121 12.90 -19.86 17.01
CA HIS A 121 13.79 -20.99 17.29
C HIS A 121 13.02 -22.05 18.07
N ASP A 122 13.27 -23.32 17.75
CA ASP A 122 12.52 -24.47 18.28
C ASP A 122 11.00 -24.33 18.03
N ASP A 123 10.20 -24.36 19.08
CA ASP A 123 8.74 -24.21 19.07
C ASP A 123 8.27 -22.83 19.58
N ARG A 124 9.17 -21.83 19.63
CA ARG A 124 8.89 -20.51 20.20
C ARG A 124 9.26 -19.37 19.26
N VAL A 125 8.33 -18.41 19.13
CA VAL A 125 8.53 -17.11 18.49
C VAL A 125 8.41 -16.01 19.55
N GLU A 126 9.44 -15.18 19.67
CA GLU A 126 9.44 -14.02 20.58
C GLU A 126 9.13 -12.73 19.82
N TYR A 127 8.05 -12.05 20.21
CA TYR A 127 7.60 -10.80 19.60
C TYR A 127 8.38 -9.61 20.18
N LYS A 128 9.68 -9.55 19.88
CA LYS A 128 10.59 -8.55 20.49
C LYS A 128 10.37 -7.13 19.96
N GLU A 129 9.66 -6.98 18.84
CA GLU A 129 9.25 -5.69 18.33
C GLU A 129 8.20 -5.00 19.21
N GLY A 130 7.53 -5.74 20.11
CA GLY A 130 6.55 -5.20 21.04
C GLY A 130 5.42 -4.47 20.32
N VAL A 131 5.13 -3.23 20.71
CA VAL A 131 4.10 -2.40 20.06
C VAL A 131 4.54 -1.81 18.71
N PHE A 132 5.82 -1.92 18.34
CA PHE A 132 6.37 -1.36 17.12
C PHE A 132 6.20 -2.34 15.96
N VAL A 133 4.95 -2.53 15.52
CA VAL A 133 4.56 -3.40 14.40
C VAL A 133 4.10 -2.54 13.22
N GLY A 134 4.52 -2.90 12.01
CA GLY A 134 4.19 -2.16 10.78
C GLY A 134 4.67 -0.71 10.85
N TYR A 135 3.90 0.23 10.34
CA TYR A 135 4.26 1.66 10.27
C TYR A 135 4.75 2.26 11.60
N ARG A 136 4.27 1.74 12.75
CA ARG A 136 4.74 2.16 14.08
C ARG A 136 6.26 2.01 14.24
N TYR A 137 6.85 0.97 13.66
CA TYR A 137 8.29 0.76 13.63
C TYR A 137 8.99 1.65 12.62
N TYR A 138 8.45 1.76 11.41
CA TYR A 138 9.04 2.56 10.33
C TYR A 138 9.12 4.03 10.72
N ASP A 139 8.05 4.59 11.25
CA ASP A 139 7.98 5.98 11.74
C ASP A 139 9.04 6.18 12.84
N MET A 140 9.07 5.30 13.85
CA MET A 140 9.99 5.42 14.99
C MET A 140 11.47 5.21 14.64
N LYS A 141 11.76 4.46 13.57
CA LYS A 141 13.13 4.21 13.10
C LYS A 141 13.52 5.10 11.93
N GLU A 142 12.62 5.97 11.47
CA GLU A 142 12.81 6.83 10.30
C GLU A 142 13.24 6.02 9.06
N ILE A 143 12.64 4.83 8.89
CA ILE A 143 12.91 3.96 7.74
C ILE A 143 11.89 4.28 6.65
N GLU A 144 12.38 4.73 5.50
CA GLU A 144 11.52 4.98 4.34
C GLU A 144 10.98 3.66 3.76
N PRO A 145 9.66 3.42 3.76
CA PRO A 145 9.08 2.25 3.11
C PRO A 145 9.07 2.41 1.59
N LEU A 146 8.79 1.32 0.87
CA LEU A 146 8.49 1.42 -0.57
C LEU A 146 7.13 2.12 -0.78
N PHE A 147 6.12 1.72 0.00
CA PHE A 147 4.86 2.44 0.13
C PHE A 147 4.42 2.44 1.59
N PRO A 148 4.10 3.61 2.18
CA PRO A 148 3.70 3.69 3.57
C PRO A 148 2.30 3.10 3.81
N PHE A 149 2.02 2.78 5.08
CA PHE A 149 0.68 2.40 5.50
C PHE A 149 -0.34 3.46 5.06
N ARG A 150 -1.50 3.02 4.57
CA ARG A 150 -2.57 3.87 4.01
C ARG A 150 -2.19 4.71 2.79
N TYR A 151 -1.08 4.42 2.12
CA TYR A 151 -0.79 4.99 0.82
C TYR A 151 -1.79 4.50 -0.24
N GLY A 152 -2.15 5.38 -1.17
CA GLY A 152 -2.97 5.03 -2.32
C GLY A 152 -3.38 6.26 -3.11
N LEU A 153 -3.19 6.17 -4.43
CA LEU A 153 -3.44 7.26 -5.36
C LEU A 153 -4.89 7.22 -5.88
N SER A 154 -5.30 8.33 -6.49
CA SER A 154 -6.59 8.50 -7.16
C SER A 154 -6.38 9.15 -8.53
N TYR A 155 -7.36 8.98 -9.43
CA TYR A 155 -7.41 9.75 -10.68
C TYR A 155 -7.88 11.19 -10.50
N THR A 156 -8.22 11.59 -9.27
CA THR A 156 -8.53 12.98 -8.90
C THR A 156 -7.65 13.42 -7.73
N GLN A 157 -7.76 14.69 -7.35
CA GLN A 157 -7.01 15.30 -6.26
C GLN A 157 -7.98 15.77 -5.18
N PHE A 158 -7.55 15.66 -3.92
CA PHE A 158 -8.31 16.12 -2.76
C PHE A 158 -7.48 17.10 -1.95
N GLU A 159 -8.13 18.15 -1.46
CA GLU A 159 -7.57 19.14 -0.56
C GLU A 159 -8.26 19.07 0.79
N TYR A 160 -7.49 19.29 1.85
CA TYR A 160 -7.95 19.34 3.24
C TYR A 160 -7.81 20.78 3.75
N SER A 161 -8.85 21.27 4.41
CA SER A 161 -8.85 22.60 5.03
C SER A 161 -9.61 22.61 6.35
N ASP A 162 -9.47 23.71 7.10
CA ASP A 162 -10.30 24.02 8.27
C ASP A 162 -10.28 22.93 9.36
N LEU A 163 -9.12 22.32 9.60
CA LEU A 163 -8.94 21.37 10.71
C LEU A 163 -9.21 22.08 12.04
N ALA A 164 -10.22 21.62 12.76
CA ALA A 164 -10.63 22.15 14.04
C ALA A 164 -10.82 21.05 15.07
N VAL A 165 -10.40 21.32 16.30
CA VAL A 165 -10.55 20.45 17.46
C VAL A 165 -11.40 21.18 18.49
N SER A 166 -12.48 20.55 18.97
CA SER A 166 -13.49 21.24 19.79
C SER A 166 -12.99 21.70 21.16
N ARG A 167 -11.88 21.14 21.65
CA ARG A 167 -11.28 21.48 22.95
C ARG A 167 -9.78 21.19 22.98
N LYS A 168 -9.05 21.89 23.86
CA LYS A 168 -7.59 21.72 24.06
C LYS A 168 -7.23 20.86 25.27
N SER A 169 -8.18 20.65 26.17
CA SER A 169 -8.06 19.78 27.33
C SER A 169 -9.32 18.94 27.45
N LEU A 170 -9.17 17.73 27.96
CA LEU A 170 -10.27 16.82 28.23
C LEU A 170 -9.97 16.01 29.50
N LYS A 171 -11.03 15.59 30.17
CA LYS A 171 -10.94 14.49 31.14
C LYS A 171 -11.01 13.14 30.41
N ASP A 172 -10.60 12.07 31.09
CA ASP A 172 -10.68 10.69 30.61
C ASP A 172 -12.12 10.22 30.28
N THR A 173 -13.13 10.89 30.83
CA THR A 173 -14.55 10.63 30.59
C THR A 173 -15.16 11.50 29.50
N GLU A 174 -14.39 12.40 28.89
CA GLU A 174 -14.90 13.36 27.90
C GLU A 174 -14.49 12.99 26.47
N THR A 175 -15.30 13.43 25.51
CA THR A 175 -15.03 13.25 24.07
C THR A 175 -14.51 14.54 23.45
N VAL A 176 -13.60 14.38 22.49
CA VAL A 176 -13.15 15.47 21.62
C VAL A 176 -13.71 15.27 20.22
N GLU A 177 -14.11 16.36 19.59
CA GLU A 177 -14.62 16.33 18.22
C GLU A 177 -13.57 16.98 17.31
N VAL A 178 -13.24 16.28 16.22
CA VAL A 178 -12.33 16.76 15.19
C VAL A 178 -13.13 16.96 13.90
N ARG A 179 -13.08 18.17 13.35
CA ARG A 179 -13.70 18.51 12.07
C ARG A 179 -12.63 18.86 11.06
N VAL A 180 -12.82 18.43 9.82
CA VAL A 180 -11.98 18.80 8.69
C VAL A 180 -12.85 18.90 7.44
N THR A 181 -12.58 19.88 6.59
CA THR A 181 -13.22 20.00 5.28
C THR A 181 -12.37 19.25 4.26
N VAL A 182 -13.02 18.43 3.44
CA VAL A 182 -12.36 17.72 2.33
C VAL A 182 -13.06 18.09 1.03
N ARG A 183 -12.27 18.51 0.03
CA ARG A 183 -12.78 18.93 -1.27
C ARG A 183 -12.07 18.17 -2.39
N ASN A 184 -12.85 17.59 -3.29
CA ASN A 184 -12.34 17.11 -4.57
C ASN A 184 -12.07 18.31 -5.47
N THR A 185 -10.82 18.50 -5.89
CA THR A 185 -10.39 19.62 -6.73
C THR A 185 -10.01 19.22 -8.16
N GLY A 186 -10.00 17.92 -8.45
CA GLY A 186 -9.74 17.43 -9.80
C GLY A 186 -11.01 17.29 -10.65
N ALA A 187 -10.82 16.78 -11.87
CA ALA A 187 -11.89 16.67 -12.88
C ALA A 187 -12.70 15.36 -12.79
N ALA A 188 -12.25 14.38 -11.99
CA ALA A 188 -12.89 13.07 -11.89
C ALA A 188 -13.61 12.92 -10.55
N HIS A 189 -14.76 12.23 -10.56
CA HIS A 189 -15.36 11.75 -9.32
C HIS A 189 -14.42 10.75 -8.63
N GLY A 190 -14.38 10.76 -7.30
CA GLY A 190 -13.50 9.90 -6.52
C GLY A 190 -13.94 9.81 -5.07
N LYS A 191 -13.33 8.89 -4.33
CA LYS A 191 -13.50 8.73 -2.89
C LYS A 191 -12.15 8.98 -2.21
N GLU A 192 -12.19 9.56 -1.02
CA GLU A 192 -11.02 9.80 -0.18
C GLU A 192 -11.22 9.17 1.20
N ILE A 193 -10.13 8.67 1.79
CA ILE A 193 -10.10 8.15 3.16
C ILE A 193 -9.33 9.14 4.04
N VAL A 194 -10.08 9.92 4.81
CA VAL A 194 -9.53 10.79 5.86
C VAL A 194 -8.99 9.94 7.00
N GLN A 195 -7.75 10.20 7.41
CA GLN A 195 -7.07 9.46 8.46
C GLN A 195 -6.72 10.44 9.59
N LEU A 196 -7.10 10.10 10.81
CA LEU A 196 -6.79 10.86 12.01
C LEU A 196 -5.81 10.05 12.85
N TYR A 197 -4.61 10.58 13.06
CA TYR A 197 -3.59 9.94 13.88
C TYR A 197 -3.44 10.71 15.20
N VAL A 198 -3.21 9.98 16.28
CA VAL A 198 -3.00 10.53 17.63
C VAL A 198 -1.58 10.21 18.08
N ARG A 199 -0.93 11.19 18.70
CA ARG A 199 0.38 11.04 19.33
C ARG A 199 0.30 11.42 20.79
N ASP A 200 0.88 10.57 21.63
CA ASP A 200 1.18 10.90 23.01
C ASP A 200 2.55 11.59 23.07
N VAL A 201 2.56 12.89 23.36
CA VAL A 201 3.77 13.73 23.30
C VAL A 201 4.65 13.53 24.53
N GLU A 202 4.05 13.21 25.68
CA GLU A 202 4.73 13.01 26.95
C GLU A 202 4.27 11.69 27.57
N SER A 203 5.08 10.63 27.38
CA SER A 203 4.73 9.29 27.85
C SER A 203 5.81 8.70 28.75
N ASN A 204 5.37 7.96 29.78
CA ASN A 204 6.26 7.22 30.69
C ASN A 204 6.61 5.81 30.15
N VAL A 205 6.06 5.44 29.00
CA VAL A 205 6.30 4.16 28.32
C VAL A 205 6.67 4.40 26.86
N ALA A 206 7.36 3.45 26.25
CA ALA A 206 7.69 3.52 24.83
C ALA A 206 6.40 3.44 23.99
N ARG A 207 6.13 4.45 23.17
CA ARG A 207 4.96 4.52 22.29
C ARG A 207 5.37 4.82 20.85
N PRO A 208 4.58 4.40 19.85
CA PRO A 208 4.77 4.81 18.47
C PRO A 208 4.70 6.33 18.31
N GLN A 209 5.31 6.84 17.23
CA GLN A 209 5.28 8.27 16.90
C GLN A 209 3.85 8.78 16.71
N GLN A 210 2.97 7.95 16.16
CA GLN A 210 1.57 8.24 15.94
C GLN A 210 0.79 6.92 15.79
N GLU A 211 -0.49 6.95 16.13
CA GLU A 211 -1.38 5.79 16.01
C GLU A 211 -2.71 6.20 15.37
N LEU A 212 -3.16 5.46 14.35
CA LEU A 212 -4.47 5.61 13.70
C LEU A 212 -5.62 5.22 14.64
#